data_AF-R8B5K9-F1
#
_entry.id   AF-R8B5K9-F1
#
_cell.length_a   1.000
_cell.length_b   1.000
_cell.length_c   1.000
_cell.angle_alpha   90.00
_cell.angle_beta   90.00
_cell.angle_gamma   90.00
#
_symmetry.space_group_name_H-M   'P 1'
#
loop_
_entity.id
_entity.type
_entity.pdbx_description
1 polymer ?
#
loop_
_entity_poly.entity_id
_entity_poly.type
_entity_poly.pdbx_seq_one_letter_code
_entity_poly.pdbx_strand_id
1 'polypeptide(L)'
;MALIRLAYASEATFEAKPAEQGVEPHVARILMTSRKNNARREIVGGLYYGDGHFFQYLEGEEEAVRSTFKRIIADGRHRNVRTLIEAPVTRRTFSNLSMKYVPASSDVRRLLSKHGLETFNPVQFSAEQCEEMIDLIRSSSHDHKLVNHNADHNVAASQPGFFSKGITFGLVIAAIGLIGALAYAGTLL
;
A
#
# COMPACT_ATOMS: atom_id res chain seq x y z
N MET A 1 5.29 16.62 -21.97
CA MET A 1 4.24 15.88 -22.71
C MET A 1 3.00 15.86 -21.82
N ALA A 2 1.83 15.45 -22.31
CA ALA A 2 0.58 15.54 -21.54
C ALA A 2 0.49 14.38 -20.54
N LEU A 3 0.32 14.70 -19.25
CA LEU A 3 0.08 13.70 -18.21
C LEU A 3 -1.41 13.45 -18.04
N ILE A 4 -1.79 12.18 -17.92
CA ILE A 4 -3.17 11.78 -17.63
C ILE A 4 -3.23 10.86 -16.42
N ARG A 5 -4.42 10.81 -15.83
CA ARG A 5 -4.87 9.72 -14.97
C ARG A 5 -5.97 8.94 -15.69
N LEU A 6 -5.85 7.62 -15.67
CA LEU A 6 -6.88 6.69 -16.14
C LEU A 6 -7.22 5.72 -15.02
N ALA A 7 -8.48 5.67 -14.59
CA ALA A 7 -9.00 4.67 -13.68
C ALA A 7 -10.00 3.76 -14.39
N TYR A 8 -9.96 2.47 -14.11
CA TYR A 8 -10.86 1.48 -14.69
C TYR A 8 -11.27 0.42 -13.67
N ALA A 9 -12.39 -0.25 -13.97
CA ALA A 9 -12.84 -1.45 -13.29
C ALA A 9 -12.96 -2.63 -14.24
N SER A 10 -12.83 -3.84 -13.72
CA SER A 10 -13.03 -5.09 -14.46
C SER A 10 -13.41 -6.23 -13.51
N GLU A 11 -13.89 -7.35 -14.08
CA GLU A 11 -14.20 -8.58 -13.35
C GLU A 11 -13.09 -9.61 -13.55
N ALA A 12 -12.68 -10.30 -12.49
CA ALA A 12 -11.77 -11.43 -12.59
C ALA A 12 -12.41 -12.60 -13.36
N THR A 13 -11.58 -13.31 -14.12
CA THR A 13 -11.96 -14.54 -14.84
C THR A 13 -11.49 -15.81 -14.13
N PHE A 14 -10.86 -15.66 -12.96
CA PHE A 14 -10.40 -16.76 -12.12
C PHE A 14 -11.23 -16.83 -10.84
N GLU A 15 -11.38 -18.03 -10.29
CA GLU A 15 -12.00 -18.21 -8.98
C GLU A 15 -11.06 -17.71 -7.89
N ALA A 16 -11.59 -16.89 -6.98
CA ALA A 16 -10.83 -16.39 -5.85
C ALA A 16 -10.43 -17.56 -4.96
N LYS A 17 -9.12 -17.84 -4.88
CA LYS A 17 -8.61 -18.79 -3.90
C LYS A 17 -8.62 -18.13 -2.52
N PRO A 18 -9.01 -18.85 -1.45
CA PRO A 18 -8.85 -18.36 -0.09
C PRO A 18 -7.41 -17.95 0.11
N ALA A 19 -7.17 -16.65 0.27
CA ALA A 19 -5.85 -16.16 0.56
C ALA A 19 -5.60 -16.38 2.05
N GLU A 20 -5.18 -17.59 2.42
CA GLU A 20 -5.06 -18.01 3.83
C GLU A 20 -4.16 -17.09 4.67
N GLN A 21 -3.37 -16.21 4.06
CA GLN A 21 -2.64 -15.10 4.72
C GLN A 21 -1.92 -14.17 3.71
N GLY A 22 -2.55 -13.72 2.61
CA GLY A 22 -1.79 -12.93 1.64
C GLY A 22 -2.52 -12.34 0.44
N VAL A 23 -1.73 -11.95 -0.56
CA VAL A 23 -2.25 -11.48 -1.86
C VAL A 23 -2.66 -12.70 -2.68
N GLU A 24 -3.82 -12.64 -3.32
CA GLU A 24 -4.29 -13.69 -4.23
C GLU A 24 -3.21 -13.98 -5.32
N PRO A 25 -2.87 -15.26 -5.60
CA PRO A 25 -1.77 -15.62 -6.51
C PRO A 25 -1.82 -15.06 -7.94
N HIS A 26 -3.00 -14.92 -8.55
CA HIS A 26 -3.15 -14.25 -9.86
C HIS A 26 -2.88 -12.74 -9.72
N VAL A 27 -3.39 -12.10 -8.67
CA VAL A 27 -3.14 -10.69 -8.34
C VAL A 27 -1.66 -10.44 -8.09
N ALA A 28 -0.97 -11.32 -7.35
CA ALA A 28 0.47 -11.21 -7.11
C ALA A 28 1.29 -11.23 -8.43
N ARG A 29 0.91 -12.10 -9.38
CA ARG A 29 1.52 -12.16 -10.72
C ARG A 29 1.22 -10.90 -11.55
N ILE A 30 0.02 -10.34 -11.44
CA ILE A 30 -0.34 -9.05 -12.04
C ILE A 30 0.58 -7.95 -11.49
N LEU A 31 0.68 -7.84 -10.16
CA LEU A 31 1.50 -6.81 -9.50
C LEU A 31 2.97 -6.90 -9.89
N MET A 32 3.55 -8.11 -9.94
CA MET A 32 4.94 -8.30 -10.38
C MET A 32 5.15 -7.80 -11.81
N THR A 33 4.24 -8.16 -12.73
CA THR A 33 4.31 -7.74 -14.13
C THR A 33 4.11 -6.23 -14.27
N SER A 34 3.13 -5.67 -13.57
CA SER A 34 2.82 -4.23 -13.56
C SER A 34 3.99 -3.44 -13.03
N ARG A 35 4.59 -3.81 -11.89
CA ARG A 35 5.73 -3.07 -11.32
C ARG A 35 6.93 -3.01 -12.27
N LYS A 36 7.25 -4.12 -12.95
CA LYS A 36 8.34 -4.20 -13.94
C LYS A 36 8.05 -3.39 -15.20
N ASN A 37 6.82 -3.44 -15.71
CA ASN A 37 6.47 -2.77 -16.96
C ASN A 37 6.24 -1.27 -16.77
N ASN A 38 5.59 -0.90 -15.67
CA ASN A 38 5.26 0.48 -15.35
C ASN A 38 6.50 1.30 -14.99
N ALA A 39 7.45 0.72 -14.24
CA ALA A 39 8.72 1.39 -13.94
C ALA A 39 9.49 1.79 -15.21
N ARG A 40 9.53 0.92 -16.23
CA ARG A 40 10.19 1.18 -17.52
C ARG A 40 9.51 2.27 -18.37
N ARG A 41 8.26 2.60 -18.05
CA ARG A 41 7.44 3.58 -18.79
C ARG A 41 7.08 4.80 -17.93
N GLU A 42 7.70 4.92 -16.75
CA GLU A 42 7.40 5.96 -15.76
C GLU A 42 5.92 6.11 -15.42
N ILE A 43 5.22 4.97 -15.39
CA ILE A 43 3.83 4.88 -14.97
C ILE A 43 3.81 4.56 -13.48
N VAL A 44 2.98 5.28 -12.74
CA VAL A 44 2.65 4.98 -11.34
C VAL A 44 1.17 4.65 -11.25
N GLY A 45 0.74 4.15 -10.09
CA GLY A 45 -0.68 3.85 -9.88
C GLY A 45 -0.93 2.90 -8.74
N GLY A 46 -2.17 2.46 -8.64
CA GLY A 46 -2.64 1.57 -7.60
C GLY A 46 -3.64 0.55 -8.12
N LEU A 47 -3.61 -0.64 -7.53
CA LEU A 47 -4.50 -1.76 -7.82
C LEU A 47 -5.18 -2.20 -6.53
N TYR A 48 -6.48 -2.44 -6.60
CA TYR A 48 -7.24 -3.15 -5.58
C TYR A 48 -8.00 -4.32 -6.22
N TYR A 49 -8.11 -5.41 -5.47
CA TYR A 49 -8.89 -6.58 -5.83
C TYR A 49 -9.73 -7.02 -4.63
N GLY A 50 -11.05 -7.15 -4.83
CA GLY A 50 -12.01 -7.57 -3.83
C GLY A 50 -13.32 -7.99 -4.50
N ASP A 51 -14.06 -8.92 -3.89
CA ASP A 51 -15.36 -9.40 -4.39
C ASP A 51 -15.37 -9.78 -5.89
N GLY A 52 -14.25 -10.33 -6.39
CA GLY A 52 -14.10 -10.71 -7.80
C GLY A 52 -13.90 -9.55 -8.77
N HIS A 53 -13.74 -8.32 -8.29
CA HIS A 53 -13.57 -7.12 -9.11
C HIS A 53 -12.20 -6.47 -8.91
N PHE A 54 -11.73 -5.82 -9.96
CA PHE A 54 -10.56 -4.96 -9.95
C PHE A 54 -10.97 -3.49 -9.98
N PHE A 55 -10.23 -2.67 -9.26
CA PHE A 55 -10.14 -1.23 -9.48
C PHE A 55 -8.67 -0.88 -9.63
N GLN A 56 -8.31 -0.28 -10.76
CA GLN A 56 -6.94 0.16 -11.00
C GLN A 56 -6.93 1.57 -11.57
N TYR A 57 -6.00 2.39 -11.09
CA TYR A 57 -5.68 3.65 -11.72
C TYR A 57 -4.21 3.71 -12.12
N LEU A 58 -3.94 4.43 -13.22
CA LEU A 58 -2.64 4.64 -13.83
C LEU A 58 -2.43 6.15 -14.01
N GLU A 59 -1.22 6.62 -13.70
CA GLU A 59 -0.79 7.98 -13.97
C GLU A 59 0.55 7.99 -14.69
N GLY A 60 0.68 8.86 -15.69
CA GLY A 60 1.89 9.01 -16.49
C GLY A 60 1.62 9.76 -17.78
N GLU A 61 2.61 9.73 -18.67
CA GLU A 61 2.47 10.30 -20.01
C GLU A 61 1.33 9.61 -20.78
N GLU A 62 0.51 10.41 -21.47
CA GLU A 62 -0.72 9.98 -22.13
C GLU A 62 -0.53 8.75 -23.01
N GLU A 63 0.48 8.78 -23.88
CA GLU A 63 0.79 7.68 -24.79
C GLU A 63 1.20 6.41 -24.02
N ALA A 64 2.00 6.56 -22.96
CA ALA A 64 2.47 5.45 -22.14
C ALA A 64 1.31 4.80 -21.38
N VAL A 65 0.42 5.61 -20.81
CA VAL A 65 -0.79 5.15 -20.11
C VAL A 65 -1.72 4.44 -21.09
N ARG A 66 -2.05 5.03 -22.23
CA ARG A 66 -2.93 4.43 -23.25
C ARG A 66 -2.36 3.14 -23.82
N SER A 67 -1.06 3.09 -24.13
CA SER A 67 -0.40 1.86 -24.59
C SER A 67 -0.44 0.75 -23.52
N THR A 68 -0.25 1.11 -22.26
CA THR A 68 -0.34 0.16 -21.14
C THR A 68 -1.77 -0.32 -20.93
N PHE A 69 -2.74 0.57 -21.00
CA PHE A 69 -4.15 0.24 -20.87
C PHE A 69 -4.65 -0.68 -21.99
N LYS A 70 -4.21 -0.47 -23.25
CA LYS A 70 -4.49 -1.40 -24.36
C LYS A 70 -4.02 -2.83 -24.08
N ARG A 71 -2.81 -3.00 -23.51
CA ARG A 71 -2.30 -4.32 -23.10
C ARG A 71 -3.10 -4.91 -21.95
N ILE A 72 -3.53 -4.07 -21.01
CA ILE A 72 -4.37 -4.48 -19.87
C ILE A 72 -5.72 -4.99 -20.37
N ILE A 73 -6.39 -4.29 -21.29
CA ILE A 73 -7.68 -4.73 -21.86
C ILE A 73 -7.60 -6.15 -22.44
N ALA A 74 -6.48 -6.52 -23.06
CA ALA A 74 -6.27 -7.83 -23.68
C ALA A 74 -5.88 -8.95 -22.68
N ASP A 75 -5.74 -8.65 -21.39
CA ASP A 75 -5.31 -9.64 -20.39
C ASP A 75 -6.44 -10.63 -20.06
N GLY A 76 -6.25 -11.92 -20.36
CA GLY A 76 -7.28 -12.95 -20.14
C GLY A 76 -7.64 -13.24 -18.67
N ARG A 77 -6.97 -12.60 -17.70
CA ARG A 77 -7.27 -12.72 -16.26
C ARG A 77 -8.45 -11.86 -15.80
N HIS A 78 -8.98 -11.00 -16.67
CA HIS A 78 -10.18 -10.22 -16.40
C HIS A 78 -11.08 -10.06 -17.63
N ARG A 79 -12.27 -9.51 -17.44
CA ARG A 79 -13.26 -9.19 -18.48
C ARG A 79 -14.07 -7.95 -18.07
N ASN A 80 -15.00 -7.53 -18.93
CA ASN A 80 -15.94 -6.44 -18.66
C ASN A 80 -15.24 -5.14 -18.20
N VAL A 81 -14.17 -4.78 -18.92
CA VAL A 81 -13.36 -3.59 -18.61
C VAL A 81 -14.15 -2.32 -18.88
N ARG A 82 -14.29 -1.46 -17.86
CA ARG A 82 -14.97 -0.16 -17.93
C ARG A 82 -14.04 0.94 -17.47
N THR A 83 -13.81 1.95 -18.31
CA THR A 83 -13.16 3.19 -17.90
C THR A 83 -14.08 3.96 -16.97
N LEU A 84 -13.56 4.36 -15.81
CA LEU A 84 -14.28 5.11 -14.78
C LEU A 84 -13.89 6.60 -14.80
N ILE A 85 -12.60 6.87 -14.96
CA ILE A 85 -12.02 8.21 -15.03
C ILE A 85 -10.97 8.23 -16.13
N GLU A 86 -10.99 9.25 -16.98
CA GLU A 86 -9.86 9.63 -17.82
C GLU A 86 -9.76 11.16 -17.80
N ALA A 87 -8.70 11.70 -17.20
CA ALA A 87 -8.57 13.14 -16.99
C ALA A 87 -7.10 13.58 -17.07
N PRO A 88 -6.82 14.80 -17.56
CA PRO A 88 -5.48 15.37 -17.48
C PRO A 88 -5.08 15.64 -16.02
N VAL A 89 -3.79 15.49 -15.72
CA VAL A 89 -3.22 15.83 -14.40
C VAL A 89 -2.00 16.73 -14.55
N THR A 90 -1.80 17.67 -13.64
CA THR A 90 -0.65 18.59 -13.69
C THR A 90 0.64 17.96 -13.17
N ARG A 91 0.53 16.94 -12.32
CA ARG A 91 1.62 16.15 -11.78
C ARG A 91 1.11 14.77 -11.38
N ARG A 92 2.01 13.78 -11.35
CA ARG A 92 1.74 12.48 -10.72
C ARG A 92 1.39 12.73 -9.25
N THR A 93 0.28 12.14 -8.79
CA THR A 93 -0.23 12.31 -7.42
C THR A 93 0.29 11.24 -6.47
N PHE A 94 1.00 10.25 -7.01
CA PHE A 94 1.59 9.15 -6.27
C PHE A 94 3.13 9.15 -6.32
N SER A 95 3.77 8.63 -5.26
CA SER A 95 5.23 8.49 -5.18
C SER A 95 5.77 7.46 -6.19
N ASN A 96 7.10 7.34 -6.33
CA ASN A 96 7.83 6.51 -7.31
C ASN A 96 7.54 4.99 -7.27
N LEU A 97 6.51 4.54 -6.55
CA LEU A 97 6.03 3.17 -6.57
C LEU A 97 5.22 2.93 -7.84
N SER A 98 5.76 2.11 -8.74
CA SER A 98 5.22 1.84 -10.07
C SER A 98 3.86 1.12 -10.07
N MET A 99 3.48 0.46 -8.96
CA MET A 99 2.13 -0.08 -8.72
C MET A 99 1.93 -0.46 -7.25
N LYS A 100 1.09 0.31 -6.55
CA LYS A 100 0.69 0.03 -5.17
C LYS A 100 -0.43 -1.01 -5.11
N TYR A 101 -0.45 -1.81 -4.06
CA TYR A 101 -1.53 -2.75 -3.78
C TYR A 101 -2.02 -2.54 -2.36
N VAL A 102 -3.33 -2.53 -2.17
CA VAL A 102 -3.95 -2.51 -0.85
C VAL A 102 -4.58 -3.88 -0.62
N PRO A 103 -4.01 -4.75 0.23
CA PRO A 103 -4.69 -5.99 0.61
C PRO A 103 -5.99 -5.63 1.34
N ALA A 104 -7.01 -6.47 1.21
CA ALA A 104 -8.37 -6.24 1.73
C ALA A 104 -8.39 -5.52 3.08
N SER A 105 -8.50 -4.20 3.04
CA SER A 105 -8.29 -3.35 4.20
C SER A 105 -9.63 -3.00 4.85
N SER A 106 -9.60 -2.77 6.15
CA SER A 106 -10.69 -2.13 6.88
C SER A 106 -11.13 -0.81 6.23
N ASP A 107 -10.24 -0.15 5.49
CA ASP A 107 -10.51 1.15 4.88
C ASP A 107 -11.46 1.02 3.69
N VAL A 108 -11.30 0.00 2.84
CA VAL A 108 -12.23 -0.22 1.73
C VAL A 108 -13.61 -0.57 2.26
N ARG A 109 -13.68 -1.43 3.30
CA ARG A 109 -14.97 -1.71 3.97
C ARG A 109 -15.62 -0.43 4.52
N ARG A 110 -14.83 0.47 5.10
CA ARG A 110 -15.32 1.77 5.59
C ARG A 110 -15.85 2.66 4.46
N LEU A 111 -15.15 2.72 3.32
CA LEU A 111 -15.60 3.45 2.13
C LEU A 111 -16.94 2.88 1.65
N LEU A 112 -17.07 1.56 1.54
CA LEU A 112 -18.32 0.92 1.14
C LEU A 112 -19.46 1.25 2.10
N SER A 113 -19.27 1.08 3.40
CA SER A 113 -20.30 1.40 4.40
C SER A 113 -20.69 2.88 4.42
N LYS A 114 -19.72 3.79 4.24
CA LYS A 114 -19.98 5.24 4.13
C LYS A 114 -20.95 5.57 2.99
N HIS A 115 -20.85 4.83 1.89
CA HIS A 115 -21.65 5.02 0.68
C HIS A 115 -22.88 4.08 0.60
N GLY A 116 -23.17 3.31 1.66
CA GLY A 116 -24.30 2.36 1.67
C GLY A 116 -24.14 1.18 0.71
N LEU A 117 -22.90 0.82 0.37
CA LEU A 117 -22.58 -0.29 -0.54
C LEU A 117 -22.30 -1.56 0.27
N GLU A 118 -22.94 -2.67 -0.11
CA GLU A 118 -22.75 -3.97 0.56
C GLU A 118 -21.50 -4.71 0.08
N THR A 119 -21.18 -4.58 -1.22
CA THR A 119 -20.08 -5.29 -1.89
C THR A 119 -19.22 -4.35 -2.70
N PHE A 120 -17.96 -4.73 -2.93
CA PHE A 120 -17.06 -4.02 -3.82
C PHE A 120 -17.41 -4.29 -5.29
N ASN A 121 -18.25 -3.42 -5.87
CA ASN A 121 -18.56 -3.39 -7.30
C ASN A 121 -18.18 -2.03 -7.93
N PRO A 122 -16.90 -1.84 -8.31
CA PRO A 122 -16.40 -0.55 -8.78
C PRO A 122 -16.96 -0.13 -10.14
N VAL A 123 -17.59 -1.04 -10.91
CA VAL A 123 -18.27 -0.72 -12.17
C VAL A 123 -19.47 0.21 -11.93
N GLN A 124 -20.02 0.21 -10.71
CA GLN A 124 -21.16 1.04 -10.31
C GLN A 124 -20.75 2.30 -9.54
N PHE A 125 -19.46 2.54 -9.33
CA PHE A 125 -19.01 3.69 -8.57
C PHE A 125 -19.32 5.01 -9.30
N SER A 126 -19.73 6.02 -8.53
CA SER A 126 -19.77 7.41 -8.98
C SER A 126 -18.36 7.98 -9.14
N ALA A 127 -18.24 9.13 -9.80
CA ALA A 127 -16.96 9.83 -9.94
C ALA A 127 -16.34 10.17 -8.57
N GLU A 128 -17.18 10.61 -7.61
CA GLU A 128 -16.77 10.89 -6.23
C GLU A 128 -16.21 9.64 -5.54
N GLN A 129 -16.91 8.51 -5.66
CA GLN A 129 -16.47 7.23 -5.09
C GLN A 129 -15.16 6.74 -5.70
N CYS A 130 -14.95 6.97 -7.01
CA CYS A 130 -13.71 6.65 -7.67
C CYS A 130 -12.53 7.49 -7.15
N GLU A 131 -12.72 8.81 -6.97
CA GLU A 131 -11.69 9.67 -6.38
C GLU A 131 -11.38 9.29 -4.93
N GLU A 132 -12.40 9.00 -4.10
CA GLU A 132 -12.19 8.49 -2.74
C GLU A 132 -11.39 7.17 -2.73
N MET A 133 -11.66 6.27 -3.68
CA MET A 133 -10.92 5.01 -3.81
C MET A 133 -9.46 5.25 -4.22
N ILE A 134 -9.19 6.19 -5.13
CA ILE A 134 -7.83 6.57 -5.53
C ILE A 134 -7.08 7.14 -4.31
N ASP A 135 -7.72 8.00 -3.54
CA ASP A 135 -7.16 8.60 -2.34
C ASP A 135 -6.89 7.60 -1.23
N LEU A 136 -7.79 6.62 -1.05
CA LEU A 136 -7.59 5.50 -0.14
C LEU A 136 -6.35 4.70 -0.54
N ILE A 137 -6.25 4.28 -1.80
CA ILE A 137 -5.10 3.53 -2.30
C ILE A 137 -3.81 4.36 -2.16
N ARG A 138 -3.88 5.67 -2.35
CA ARG A 138 -2.75 6.57 -2.19
C ARG A 138 -2.29 6.68 -0.73
N SER A 139 -3.23 6.89 0.19
CA SER A 139 -2.94 7.16 1.60
C SER A 139 -2.58 5.91 2.41
N SER A 140 -2.88 4.70 1.92
CA SER A 140 -2.63 3.47 2.69
C SER A 140 -1.12 3.17 2.86
N SER A 141 -0.46 3.69 3.89
CA SER A 141 0.94 3.36 4.19
C SER A 141 1.08 1.85 4.43
N HIS A 142 2.20 1.23 4.03
CA HIS A 142 2.51 -0.18 4.34
C HIS A 142 2.85 -0.34 5.84
N ASP A 143 2.02 0.14 6.76
CA ASP A 143 2.14 -0.18 8.18
C ASP A 143 1.52 -1.56 8.40
N HIS A 144 2.25 -2.59 7.97
CA HIS A 144 2.22 -3.87 8.67
C HIS A 144 2.89 -3.64 10.03
N LYS A 145 2.19 -2.99 10.97
CA LYS A 145 2.45 -3.27 12.39
C LYS A 145 1.96 -4.70 12.61
N LEU A 146 2.93 -5.57 12.83
CA LEU A 146 2.75 -6.89 13.42
C LEU A 146 1.68 -6.80 14.52
N VAL A 147 0.50 -7.34 14.26
CA VAL A 147 -0.49 -7.58 15.30
C VAL A 147 0.05 -8.75 16.10
N ASN A 148 0.82 -8.45 17.15
CA ASN A 148 1.04 -9.42 18.21
C ASN A 148 -0.31 -9.66 18.89
N HIS A 149 -0.94 -10.79 18.57
CA HIS A 149 -1.87 -11.43 19.48
C HIS A 149 -1.07 -11.89 20.71
N ASN A 150 -1.15 -11.14 21.80
CA ASN A 150 -1.02 -11.71 23.14
C ASN A 150 -2.24 -11.27 23.92
N ALA A 151 -3.18 -12.19 24.05
CA ALA A 151 -4.26 -12.11 25.01
C ALA A 151 -3.69 -12.29 26.44
N ASP A 152 -4.27 -11.51 27.34
CA ASP A 152 -4.45 -11.72 28.77
C ASP A 152 -3.22 -11.79 29.70
N HIS A 153 -3.13 -10.80 30.59
CA HIS A 153 -3.49 -11.00 32.00
C HIS A 153 -3.71 -9.66 32.72
N ASN A 154 -4.89 -9.54 33.34
CA ASN A 154 -5.24 -8.56 34.38
C ASN A 154 -4.34 -8.71 35.62
N VAL A 155 -3.67 -7.66 36.09
CA VAL A 155 -3.47 -7.36 37.53
C VAL A 155 -3.40 -5.83 37.74
N ALA A 156 -3.97 -5.41 38.86
CA ALA A 156 -4.38 -4.09 39.29
C ALA A 156 -3.30 -3.02 39.54
N ALA A 157 -3.79 -1.76 39.43
CA ALA A 157 -3.54 -0.60 40.30
C ALA A 157 -2.22 0.20 40.22
N SER A 158 -2.43 1.53 40.27
CA SER A 158 -1.57 2.63 40.76
C SER A 158 -0.92 3.55 39.71
N GLN A 159 -1.60 4.68 39.44
CA GLN A 159 -0.98 6.00 39.18
C GLN A 159 -0.54 6.61 40.54
N PRO A 160 0.31 7.68 40.64
CA PRO A 160 0.51 8.75 39.65
C PRO A 160 1.97 9.26 39.51
N GLY A 161 2.23 10.12 38.52
CA GLY A 161 3.39 11.03 38.59
C GLY A 161 3.97 11.56 37.28
N PHE A 162 3.49 12.73 36.86
CA PHE A 162 4.27 13.91 36.46
C PHE A 162 5.54 13.75 35.58
N PHE A 163 5.44 14.22 34.33
CA PHE A 163 6.09 15.43 33.77
C PHE A 163 6.30 15.26 32.26
N SER A 164 5.70 16.17 31.49
CA SER A 164 6.18 16.48 30.15
C SER A 164 7.57 17.10 30.26
N LYS A 165 8.51 16.67 29.43
CA LYS A 165 9.61 17.53 28.93
C LYS A 165 10.31 16.87 27.74
N GLY A 166 10.29 17.60 26.63
CA GLY A 166 11.53 17.96 25.94
C GLY A 166 12.15 16.95 25.00
N ILE A 167 11.93 17.21 23.71
CA ILE A 167 12.93 17.09 22.64
C ILE A 167 14.29 17.60 23.17
N THR A 168 15.37 16.84 23.01
CA THR A 168 16.67 17.25 22.41
C THR A 168 17.83 16.33 22.79
N PHE A 169 18.70 16.09 21.79
CA PHE A 169 20.12 15.69 21.87
C PHE A 169 20.41 14.28 22.43
N GLY A 170 21.33 13.50 21.86
CA GLY A 170 22.58 13.87 21.21
C GLY A 170 23.65 12.96 21.83
N LEU A 171 24.47 12.36 20.98
CA LEU A 171 25.55 11.40 21.28
C LEU A 171 26.49 11.81 22.44
N VAL A 172 27.22 10.79 22.92
CA VAL A 172 28.40 10.79 23.83
C VAL A 172 28.00 10.98 25.31
N ILE A 173 28.26 10.08 26.27
CA ILE A 173 29.56 9.64 26.80
C ILE A 173 29.36 8.33 27.60
N ALA A 174 30.21 7.33 27.37
CA ALA A 174 30.60 6.35 28.39
C ALA A 174 32.03 5.86 28.14
N ALA A 175 32.97 6.81 28.13
CA ALA A 175 34.36 6.53 28.44
C ALA A 175 34.58 6.98 29.89
N ILE A 176 34.82 6.00 30.77
CA ILE A 176 35.60 6.01 32.02
C ILE A 176 35.13 4.75 32.76
N GLY A 177 35.65 3.62 32.28
CA GLY A 177 35.58 2.31 32.91
C GLY A 177 37.01 1.83 33.12
N LEU A 178 37.70 2.54 34.02
CA LEU A 178 38.81 2.07 34.84
C LEU A 178 39.91 1.23 34.15
N ILE A 179 40.93 1.96 33.72
CA ILE A 179 42.35 1.61 33.75
C ILE A 179 42.64 0.85 35.06
N GLY A 180 42.80 -0.47 34.98
CA GLY A 180 43.00 -1.32 36.17
C GLY A 180 43.28 -2.80 35.91
N ALA A 181 43.49 -3.23 34.65
CA ALA A 181 43.72 -4.65 34.31
C ALA A 181 44.84 -4.88 33.29
N LEU A 182 45.84 -3.98 33.23
CA LEU A 182 47.04 -4.13 32.37
C LEU A 182 48.36 -4.02 33.17
N ALA A 183 48.33 -4.39 34.44
CA ALA A 183 49.53 -4.43 35.30
C ALA A 183 49.79 -5.81 35.93
N TYR A 184 49.14 -6.89 35.46
CA TYR A 184 49.31 -8.23 36.04
C TYR A 184 49.83 -9.31 35.06
N ALA A 185 50.14 -8.96 33.81
CA ALA A 185 50.62 -9.92 32.79
C ALA A 185 52.09 -9.66 32.37
N GLY A 186 52.94 -9.26 33.33
CA GLY A 186 54.37 -9.01 33.09
C GLY A 186 55.30 -9.51 34.20
N THR A 187 54.80 -10.26 35.19
CA THR A 187 55.59 -10.73 36.33
C THR A 187 55.44 -12.22 36.65
N LEU A 188 55.03 -13.04 35.68
CA LEU A 188 55.22 -14.49 35.73
C LEU A 188 55.41 -15.05 34.32
N LEU A 189 56.68 -15.38 34.02
CA LEU A 189 57.21 -16.20 32.91
C LEU A 189 57.17 -15.63 31.48
#